data_AF-A0A950N4C0-F1
#
_entry.id   AF-A0A950N4C0-F1
#
_cell.length_a   1.000
_cell.length_b   1.000
_cell.length_c   1.000
_cell.angle_alpha   90.00
_cell.angle_beta   90.00
_cell.angle_gamma   90.00
#
_symmetry.space_group_name_H-M   'P 1'
#
loop_
_entity.id
_entity.type
_entity.pdbx_description
1 polymer ?
#
loop_
_entity_poly.entity_id
_entity_poly.type
_entity_poly.pdbx_seq_one_letter_code
_entity_poly.pdbx_strand_id
1 'polypeptide(L)'
;MIDVKGMMRAASQRVNIDQLVKQGKKTISLLSKEKMEELINQAVKNIVDKYRAMAAGVVQVPVEQIQAESKDEFNELMRTYQETAKAKTQLETSKELLDGELEELRKDLEKQKALAEGRISEEAEKALVIGFKEFERELDKQVVKVFEKRKAILAESNPEEAPELKQVEAVIRPIIARLVAAERERFQMAGGQSRETQLLEKRIEKLYAQIAAMEGALKTISQSKVYSNQQINNVLRQLGLAPEDKNAEKKKEMLKFVLDANKGIHRDGAALAAQGITLANPQGLLEILGKTTVPPSAPAVETAPAPAAEPPKPA
;
A
#
# COMPACT_ATOMS: atom_id res chain seq x y z
N MET A 1 -49.59 23.07 28.81
CA MET A 1 -48.70 22.17 28.05
C MET A 1 -49.37 21.96 26.69
N ILE A 2 -48.73 22.36 25.59
CA ILE A 2 -49.33 22.27 24.25
C ILE A 2 -49.23 20.80 23.80
N ASP A 3 -50.35 20.17 23.41
CA ASP A 3 -50.38 18.78 22.91
C ASP A 3 -49.91 18.69 21.46
N VAL A 4 -48.58 18.76 21.28
CA VAL A 4 -47.93 18.63 19.98
C VAL A 4 -48.21 17.26 19.35
N LYS A 5 -48.33 16.20 20.17
CA LYS A 5 -48.54 14.82 19.71
C LYS A 5 -49.91 14.63 19.05
N GLY A 6 -50.95 15.21 19.64
CA GLY A 6 -52.31 15.22 19.11
C GLY A 6 -52.44 16.03 17.83
N MET A 7 -51.88 17.24 17.81
CA MET A 7 -51.90 18.12 16.62
C MET A 7 -51.15 17.52 15.43
N MET A 8 -49.98 16.91 15.65
CA MET A 8 -49.25 16.22 14.60
C MET A 8 -50.03 15.03 14.03
N ARG A 9 -50.77 14.29 14.87
CA ARG A 9 -51.57 13.15 14.42
C ARG A 9 -52.74 13.58 13.54
N ALA A 10 -53.34 14.73 13.84
CA ALA A 10 -54.42 15.32 13.04
C ALA A 10 -53.91 15.88 11.70
N ALA A 11 -52.68 16.44 11.68
CA ALA A 11 -52.08 17.01 10.48
C ALA A 11 -51.37 15.96 9.59
N SER A 12 -50.96 14.81 10.13
CA SER A 12 -50.27 13.77 9.37
C SER A 12 -51.24 12.99 8.49
N GLN A 13 -51.14 13.13 7.17
CA GLN A 13 -51.88 12.31 6.23
C GLN A 13 -51.16 10.97 6.04
N ARG A 14 -51.86 9.85 6.30
CA ARG A 14 -51.31 8.50 6.06
C ARG A 14 -51.28 8.23 4.57
N VAL A 15 -50.12 8.36 3.94
CA VAL A 15 -49.91 7.98 2.55
C VAL A 15 -49.39 6.55 2.50
N ASN A 16 -50.02 5.71 1.68
CA ASN A 16 -49.62 4.32 1.55
C ASN A 16 -48.37 4.20 0.67
N ILE A 17 -47.40 3.36 1.04
CA ILE A 17 -46.10 3.25 0.35
C ILE A 17 -46.30 2.88 -1.12
N ASP A 18 -47.27 2.00 -1.41
CA ASP A 18 -47.62 1.59 -2.78
C ASP A 18 -48.06 2.74 -3.68
N GLN A 19 -48.67 3.78 -3.12
CA GLN A 19 -49.06 4.97 -3.88
C GLN A 19 -47.83 5.81 -4.26
N LEU A 20 -46.85 5.92 -3.37
CA LEU A 20 -45.60 6.63 -3.64
C LEU A 20 -44.74 5.91 -4.68
N VAL A 21 -44.72 4.57 -4.63
CA VAL A 21 -44.06 3.72 -5.64
C VAL A 21 -44.74 3.88 -7.01
N LYS A 22 -46.08 3.85 -7.07
CA LYS A 22 -46.84 4.10 -8.31
C LYS A 22 -46.63 5.51 -8.89
N GLN A 23 -46.33 6.49 -8.04
CA GLN A 23 -45.94 7.84 -8.47
C GLN A 23 -44.49 7.95 -8.96
N GLY A 24 -43.74 6.84 -9.01
CA GLY A 24 -42.37 6.80 -9.51
C GLY A 24 -41.33 7.39 -8.55
N LYS A 25 -41.67 7.62 -7.27
CA LYS A 25 -40.73 8.14 -6.28
C LYS A 25 -39.83 7.00 -5.79
N LYS A 26 -38.61 6.92 -6.33
CA LYS A 26 -37.63 5.86 -6.04
C LYS A 26 -36.97 5.99 -4.66
N THR A 27 -36.90 7.19 -4.10
CA THR A 27 -36.28 7.47 -2.80
C THR A 27 -37.27 8.19 -1.91
N ILE A 28 -37.78 7.49 -0.89
CA ILE A 28 -38.68 8.05 0.11
C ILE A 28 -37.88 8.20 1.40
N SER A 29 -37.52 9.43 1.76
CA SER A 29 -36.94 9.72 3.07
C SER A 29 -38.07 9.84 4.09
N LEU A 30 -38.25 8.80 4.91
CA LEU A 30 -39.23 8.81 5.99
C LEU A 30 -38.57 9.45 7.22
N LEU A 31 -39.03 10.66 7.59
CA LEU A 31 -38.72 11.20 8.90
C LEU A 31 -39.56 10.48 9.94
N SER A 32 -38.94 9.95 10.99
CA SER A 32 -39.70 9.39 12.10
C SER A 32 -40.52 10.49 12.78
N LYS A 33 -41.70 10.12 13.27
CA LYS A 33 -42.57 11.05 14.01
C LYS A 33 -41.84 11.64 15.22
N GLU A 34 -41.08 10.81 15.92
CA GLU A 34 -40.25 11.20 17.05
C GLU A 34 -39.24 12.30 16.69
N LYS A 35 -38.61 12.19 15.51
CA LYS A 35 -37.64 13.20 15.06
C LYS A 35 -38.31 14.52 14.68
N MET A 36 -39.49 14.47 14.07
CA MET A 36 -40.28 15.69 13.83
C MET A 36 -40.67 16.38 15.15
N GLU A 37 -41.13 15.61 16.14
CA GLU A 37 -41.48 16.15 17.47
C GLU A 37 -40.24 16.78 18.15
N GLU A 38 -39.06 16.15 18.04
CA GLU A 38 -37.80 16.70 18.55
C GLU A 38 -37.42 18.02 17.88
N LEU A 39 -37.49 18.09 16.54
CA LEU A 39 -37.17 19.31 15.78
C LEU A 39 -38.14 20.46 16.10
N ILE A 40 -39.43 20.17 16.24
CA ILE A 40 -40.44 21.17 16.64
C ILE A 40 -40.13 21.69 18.05
N ASN A 41 -39.89 20.79 19.01
CA ASN A 41 -39.57 21.18 20.38
C ASN A 41 -38.28 21.99 20.46
N GLN A 42 -37.26 21.64 19.66
CA GLN A 42 -36.00 22.37 19.58
C GLN A 42 -36.19 23.76 18.97
N ALA A 43 -36.95 23.89 17.88
CA ALA A 43 -37.25 25.18 17.26
C ALA A 43 -37.99 26.11 18.23
N VAL A 44 -39.06 25.63 18.86
CA VAL A 44 -39.83 26.41 19.85
C VAL A 44 -38.96 26.80 21.03
N LYS A 45 -38.12 25.87 21.53
CA LYS A 45 -37.20 26.16 22.63
C LYS A 45 -36.17 27.22 22.27
N ASN A 46 -35.53 27.12 21.09
CA ASN A 46 -34.55 28.11 20.62
C ASN A 46 -35.15 29.51 20.56
N ILE A 47 -36.36 29.65 20.02
CA ILE A 47 -37.05 30.94 19.92
C ILE A 47 -37.45 31.46 21.32
N VAL A 48 -38.00 30.62 22.18
CA VAL A 48 -38.35 31.02 23.57
C VAL A 48 -37.10 31.46 24.33
N ASP A 49 -35.98 30.73 24.21
CA ASP A 49 -34.72 31.08 24.87
C ASP A 49 -34.13 32.39 24.30
N LYS A 50 -34.21 32.59 22.98
CA LYS A 50 -33.81 33.85 22.30
C LYS A 50 -34.59 35.04 22.83
N TYR A 51 -35.92 34.92 22.94
CA TYR A 51 -36.76 35.98 23.50
C TYR A 51 -36.57 36.16 25.00
N ARG A 52 -36.33 35.09 25.76
CA ARG A 52 -36.02 35.18 27.19
C ARG A 52 -34.73 35.95 27.45
N ALA A 53 -33.71 35.76 26.61
CA ALA A 53 -32.46 36.50 26.68
C ALA A 53 -32.63 37.99 26.32
N MET A 54 -33.51 38.31 25.36
CA MET A 54 -33.81 39.69 24.96
C MET A 54 -34.78 40.41 25.92
N ALA A 55 -35.67 39.67 26.59
CA ALA A 55 -36.70 40.19 27.49
C ALA A 55 -36.17 40.67 28.85
N ALA A 56 -34.85 40.71 29.06
CA ALA A 56 -34.24 41.37 30.22
C ALA A 56 -34.55 42.90 30.29
N GLY A 57 -35.29 43.48 29.34
CA GLY A 57 -35.79 44.85 29.42
C GLY A 57 -36.96 45.26 28.51
N VAL A 58 -37.69 44.35 27.84
CA VAL A 58 -38.78 44.72 26.89
C VAL A 58 -40.06 43.90 27.09
N VAL A 59 -41.17 44.61 26.84
CA VAL A 59 -42.60 44.24 26.89
C VAL A 59 -42.94 42.96 26.10
N GLN A 60 -43.99 42.28 26.57
CA GLN A 60 -44.63 41.08 26.01
C GLN A 60 -44.52 40.97 24.48
N VAL A 61 -43.84 39.92 24.01
CA VAL A 61 -43.74 39.57 22.59
C VAL A 61 -45.08 38.97 22.13
N PRO A 62 -45.67 39.43 21.02
CA PRO A 62 -46.89 38.86 20.47
C PRO A 62 -46.72 37.37 20.11
N VAL A 63 -47.71 36.54 20.48
CA VAL A 63 -47.70 35.08 20.24
C VAL A 63 -47.58 34.74 18.74
N GLU A 64 -48.18 35.55 17.89
CA GLU A 64 -48.14 35.38 16.42
C GLU A 64 -46.72 35.50 15.86
N GLN A 65 -45.91 36.39 16.43
CA GLN A 65 -44.51 36.57 16.02
C GLN A 65 -43.66 35.36 16.43
N ILE A 66 -43.85 34.85 17.65
CA ILE A 66 -43.18 33.62 18.11
C ILE A 66 -43.53 32.43 17.21
N GLN A 67 -44.79 32.32 16.78
CA GLN A 67 -45.24 31.25 15.90
C GLN A 67 -44.61 31.34 14.50
N ALA A 68 -44.54 32.53 13.91
CA ALA A 68 -43.91 32.73 12.61
C ALA A 68 -42.42 32.39 12.66
N GLU A 69 -41.69 32.94 13.64
CA GLU A 69 -40.25 32.69 13.79
C GLU A 69 -39.94 31.23 14.14
N SER A 70 -40.79 30.58 14.96
CA SER A 70 -40.62 29.15 15.27
C SER A 70 -40.83 28.26 14.05
N LYS A 71 -41.71 28.67 13.12
CA LYS A 71 -41.93 27.96 11.86
C LYS A 71 -40.71 28.09 10.94
N ASP A 72 -40.12 29.28 10.87
CA ASP A 72 -38.92 29.53 10.07
C ASP A 72 -37.72 28.75 10.62
N GLU A 73 -37.49 28.81 11.94
CA GLU A 73 -36.45 28.02 12.62
C GLU A 73 -36.63 26.51 12.42
N PHE A 74 -37.88 26.02 12.48
CA PHE A 74 -38.19 24.63 12.20
C PHE A 74 -37.85 24.24 10.75
N ASN A 75 -38.17 25.10 9.78
CA ASN A 75 -37.83 24.85 8.37
C ASN A 75 -36.32 24.82 8.15
N GLU A 76 -35.57 25.69 8.83
CA GLU A 76 -34.11 25.70 8.80
C GLU A 76 -33.53 24.42 9.40
N LEU A 77 -33.95 24.04 10.62
CA LEU A 77 -33.53 22.79 11.26
C LEU A 77 -33.86 21.56 10.42
N MET A 78 -35.04 21.54 9.76
CA MET A 78 -35.42 20.48 8.84
C MET A 78 -34.48 20.40 7.63
N ARG A 79 -34.11 21.55 7.05
CA ARG A 79 -33.15 21.62 5.94
C ARG A 79 -31.79 21.10 6.36
N THR A 80 -31.25 21.55 7.49
CA THR A 80 -29.97 21.08 8.03
C THR A 80 -29.99 19.58 8.30
N TYR A 81 -31.09 19.06 8.84
CA TYR A 81 -31.25 17.62 9.06
C TYR A 81 -31.22 16.84 7.73
N GLN A 82 -31.92 17.31 6.71
CA GLN A 82 -31.90 16.67 5.39
C GLN A 82 -30.52 16.71 4.74
N GLU A 83 -29.80 17.83 4.83
CA GLU A 83 -28.42 17.96 4.35
C GLU A 83 -27.48 17.00 5.10
N THR A 84 -27.60 16.92 6.42
CA THR A 84 -26.82 15.98 7.26
C THR A 84 -27.14 14.52 6.93
N ALA A 85 -28.42 14.19 6.73
CA ALA A 85 -28.83 12.85 6.34
C ALA A 85 -28.25 12.46 4.97
N LYS A 86 -28.29 13.37 3.99
CA LYS A 86 -27.64 13.17 2.68
C LYS A 86 -26.14 12.96 2.81
N ALA A 87 -25.46 13.83 3.56
CA ALA A 87 -24.01 13.71 3.80
C ALA A 87 -23.66 12.37 4.48
N LYS A 88 -24.48 11.91 5.44
CA LYS A 88 -24.32 10.60 6.07
C LYS A 88 -24.47 9.45 5.08
N THR A 89 -25.51 9.47 4.25
CA THR A 89 -25.69 8.44 3.21
C THR A 89 -24.53 8.42 2.21
N GLN A 90 -24.03 9.59 1.79
CA GLN A 90 -22.86 9.70 0.92
C GLN A 90 -21.60 9.14 1.59
N LEU A 91 -21.39 9.44 2.87
CA LEU A 91 -20.29 8.90 3.66
C LEU A 91 -20.36 7.37 3.78
N GLU A 92 -21.55 6.82 4.02
CA GLU A 92 -21.77 5.36 4.07
C GLU A 92 -21.46 4.71 2.71
N THR A 93 -21.96 5.27 1.61
CA THR A 93 -21.64 4.76 0.26
C THR A 93 -20.15 4.85 -0.07
N SER A 94 -19.49 5.94 0.32
CA SER A 94 -18.05 6.11 0.11
C SER A 94 -17.25 5.11 0.95
N LYS A 95 -17.70 4.81 2.16
CA LYS A 95 -17.07 3.82 3.02
C LYS A 95 -17.20 2.41 2.41
N GLU A 96 -18.38 2.04 1.95
CA GLU A 96 -18.60 0.74 1.29
C GLU A 96 -17.71 0.59 0.04
N LEU A 97 -17.54 1.66 -0.73
CA LEU A 97 -16.65 1.67 -1.89
C LEU A 97 -15.18 1.45 -1.49
N LEU A 98 -14.69 2.20 -0.49
CA LEU A 98 -13.32 2.04 0.02
C LEU A 98 -13.07 0.66 0.63
N ASP A 99 -14.05 0.10 1.34
CA ASP A 99 -13.97 -1.26 1.88
C ASP A 99 -13.88 -2.30 0.75
N GLY A 100 -14.56 -2.07 -0.38
CA GLY A 100 -14.45 -2.87 -1.60
C GLY A 100 -13.05 -2.79 -2.24
N GLU A 101 -12.53 -1.58 -2.44
CA GLU A 101 -11.18 -1.34 -2.99
C GLU A 101 -10.09 -1.98 -2.12
N LEU A 102 -10.21 -1.90 -0.78
CA LEU A 102 -9.28 -2.54 0.14
C LEU A 102 -9.28 -4.07 0.00
N GLU A 103 -10.44 -4.67 -0.23
CA GLU A 103 -10.55 -6.12 -0.41
C GLU A 103 -9.96 -6.57 -1.76
N GLU A 104 -10.11 -5.77 -2.82
CA GLU A 104 -9.44 -6.01 -4.10
C GLU A 104 -7.92 -5.93 -3.96
N LEU A 105 -7.40 -4.89 -3.29
CA LEU A 105 -5.95 -4.75 -3.04
C LEU A 105 -5.38 -5.91 -2.21
N ARG A 106 -6.15 -6.45 -1.26
CA ARG A 106 -5.73 -7.64 -0.50
C ARG A 106 -5.60 -8.87 -1.39
N LYS A 107 -6.58 -9.10 -2.28
CA LYS A 107 -6.54 -10.23 -3.23
C LYS A 107 -5.39 -10.10 -4.22
N ASP A 108 -5.12 -8.90 -4.71
CA ASP A 108 -3.99 -8.64 -5.60
C ASP A 108 -2.65 -8.88 -4.89
N LEU A 109 -2.51 -8.44 -3.64
CA LEU A 109 -1.32 -8.74 -2.83
C LEU A 109 -1.12 -10.23 -2.61
N GLU A 110 -2.19 -10.97 -2.30
CA GLU A 110 -2.13 -12.42 -2.12
C GLU A 110 -1.72 -13.13 -3.42
N LYS A 111 -2.27 -12.70 -4.56
CA LYS A 111 -1.89 -13.20 -5.88
C LYS A 111 -0.42 -12.90 -6.22
N GLN A 112 0.05 -11.69 -5.90
CA GLN A 112 1.45 -11.32 -6.10
C GLN A 112 2.39 -12.13 -5.20
N LYS A 113 2.00 -12.38 -3.94
CA LYS A 113 2.75 -13.28 -3.04
C LYS A 113 2.84 -14.69 -3.60
N ALA A 114 1.72 -15.27 -4.05
CA ALA A 114 1.72 -16.60 -4.65
C ALA A 114 2.60 -16.67 -5.91
N LEU A 115 2.56 -15.64 -6.76
CA LEU A 115 3.43 -15.55 -7.94
C LEU A 115 4.91 -15.40 -7.56
N ALA A 116 5.22 -14.60 -6.55
CA ALA A 116 6.57 -14.39 -6.07
C ALA A 116 7.13 -15.67 -5.42
N GLU A 117 6.36 -16.34 -4.57
CA GLU A 117 6.75 -17.61 -3.94
C GLU A 117 7.02 -18.70 -4.99
N GLY A 118 6.15 -18.82 -6.01
CA GLY A 118 6.37 -19.76 -7.12
C GLY A 118 7.61 -19.44 -7.95
N ARG A 119 7.85 -18.16 -8.28
CA ARG A 119 9.02 -17.74 -9.07
C ARG A 119 10.34 -17.84 -8.31
N ILE A 120 10.35 -17.43 -7.05
CA ILE A 120 11.54 -17.48 -6.20
C ILE A 120 11.98 -18.93 -6.01
N SER A 121 11.05 -19.87 -5.87
CA SER A 121 11.38 -21.29 -5.78
C SER A 121 12.06 -21.81 -7.05
N GLU A 122 11.50 -21.53 -8.24
CA GLU A 122 12.06 -22.03 -9.51
C GLU A 122 13.38 -21.35 -9.90
N GLU A 123 13.51 -20.04 -9.68
CA GLU A 123 14.72 -19.28 -10.02
C GLU A 123 15.87 -19.61 -9.06
N ALA A 124 15.60 -19.75 -7.77
CA ALA A 124 16.62 -20.17 -6.80
C ALA A 124 17.12 -21.59 -7.09
N GLU A 125 16.21 -22.51 -7.45
CA GLU A 125 16.59 -23.87 -7.82
C GLU A 125 17.43 -23.89 -9.11
N LYS A 126 17.04 -23.13 -10.14
CA LYS A 126 17.84 -22.98 -11.38
C LYS A 126 19.21 -22.35 -11.12
N ALA A 127 19.29 -21.29 -10.30
CA ALA A 127 20.54 -20.63 -9.97
C ALA A 127 21.50 -21.57 -9.21
N LEU A 128 20.98 -22.36 -8.27
CA LEU A 128 21.75 -23.41 -7.57
C LEU A 128 22.28 -24.46 -8.55
N VAL A 129 21.44 -24.95 -9.45
CA VAL A 129 21.84 -25.98 -10.44
C VAL A 129 22.91 -25.43 -11.40
N ILE A 130 22.81 -24.17 -11.83
CA ILE A 130 23.80 -23.54 -12.72
C ILE A 130 25.12 -23.32 -11.98
N GLY A 131 25.08 -22.78 -10.75
CA GLY A 131 26.29 -22.53 -9.95
C GLY A 131 27.09 -23.80 -9.65
N PHE A 132 26.43 -24.91 -9.33
CA PHE A 132 27.10 -26.19 -9.09
C PHE A 132 27.77 -26.75 -10.35
N LYS A 133 27.14 -26.61 -11.53
CA LYS A 133 27.75 -27.05 -12.80
C LYS A 133 29.00 -26.23 -13.16
N GLU A 134 29.00 -24.94 -12.88
CA GLU A 134 30.17 -24.09 -13.09
C GLU A 134 31.31 -24.45 -12.12
N PHE A 135 30.99 -24.73 -10.85
CA PHE A 135 31.94 -25.23 -9.87
C PHE A 135 32.55 -26.58 -10.30
N GLU A 136 31.73 -27.54 -10.74
CA GLU A 136 32.19 -28.83 -11.27
C GLU A 136 33.18 -28.64 -12.43
N ARG A 137 32.86 -27.75 -13.39
CA ARG A 137 33.74 -27.43 -14.52
C ARG A 137 35.06 -26.80 -14.08
N GLU A 138 35.03 -25.87 -13.12
CA GLU A 138 36.24 -25.23 -12.66
C GLU A 138 37.13 -26.20 -11.86
N LEU A 139 36.51 -27.06 -11.06
CA LEU A 139 37.23 -28.10 -10.33
C LEU A 139 37.88 -29.11 -11.29
N ASP A 140 37.17 -29.53 -12.34
CA ASP A 140 37.73 -30.41 -13.38
C ASP A 140 38.90 -29.75 -14.13
N LYS A 141 38.81 -28.45 -14.46
CA LYS A 141 39.93 -27.69 -15.02
C LYS A 141 41.14 -27.67 -14.08
N GLN A 142 40.95 -27.50 -12.78
CA GLN A 142 42.04 -27.51 -11.81
C GLN A 142 42.70 -28.90 -11.73
N VAL A 143 41.89 -29.97 -11.75
CA VAL A 143 42.40 -31.35 -11.82
C VAL A 143 43.25 -31.54 -13.07
N VAL A 144 42.73 -31.16 -14.24
CA VAL A 144 43.49 -31.23 -15.52
C VAL A 144 44.80 -30.45 -15.42
N LYS A 145 44.78 -29.20 -14.95
CA LYS A 145 45.99 -28.37 -14.79
C LYS A 145 47.03 -29.02 -13.87
N VAL A 146 46.61 -29.64 -12.78
CA VAL A 146 47.52 -30.31 -11.84
C VAL A 146 48.18 -31.52 -12.52
N PHE A 147 47.40 -32.34 -13.23
CA PHE A 147 47.93 -33.50 -13.93
C PHE A 147 48.81 -33.12 -15.13
N GLU A 148 48.47 -32.07 -15.88
CA GLU A 148 49.31 -31.55 -16.95
C GLU A 148 50.65 -31.02 -16.44
N LYS A 149 50.64 -30.21 -15.36
CA LYS A 149 51.88 -29.74 -14.72
C LYS A 149 52.73 -30.90 -14.22
N ARG A 150 52.11 -31.89 -13.58
CA ARG A 150 52.84 -33.06 -13.06
C ARG A 150 53.42 -33.90 -14.19
N LYS A 151 52.68 -34.07 -15.29
CA LYS A 151 53.15 -34.76 -16.50
C LYS A 151 54.34 -34.04 -17.14
N ALA A 152 54.34 -32.71 -17.18
CA ALA A 152 55.47 -31.93 -17.71
C ALA A 152 56.74 -32.13 -16.85
N ILE A 153 56.61 -32.05 -15.53
CA ILE A 153 57.71 -32.29 -14.58
C ILE A 153 58.27 -33.71 -14.75
N LEU A 154 57.41 -34.73 -14.86
CA LEU A 154 57.82 -36.12 -15.03
C LEU A 154 58.47 -36.38 -16.38
N ALA A 155 58.02 -35.72 -17.45
CA ALA A 155 58.65 -35.85 -18.77
C ALA A 155 60.11 -35.35 -18.78
N GLU A 156 60.44 -34.35 -17.96
CA GLU A 156 61.80 -33.82 -17.83
C GLU A 156 62.69 -34.65 -16.90
N SER A 157 62.11 -35.35 -15.92
CA SER A 157 62.87 -36.03 -14.85
C SER A 157 62.90 -37.55 -14.99
N ASN A 158 61.76 -38.20 -15.27
CA ASN A 158 61.64 -39.66 -15.37
C ASN A 158 60.44 -40.06 -16.27
N PRO A 159 60.66 -40.32 -17.58
CA PRO A 159 59.57 -40.63 -18.50
C PRO A 159 58.90 -41.99 -18.24
N GLU A 160 59.54 -42.91 -17.53
CA GLU A 160 58.97 -44.23 -17.17
C GLU A 160 57.81 -44.13 -16.15
N GLU A 161 57.69 -43.02 -15.41
CA GLU A 161 56.64 -42.81 -14.39
C GLU A 161 55.32 -42.22 -14.97
N ALA A 162 55.31 -41.82 -16.25
CA ALA A 162 54.13 -41.30 -16.93
C ALA A 162 52.89 -42.24 -16.93
N PRO A 163 53.00 -43.58 -17.09
CA PRO A 163 51.85 -44.49 -16.98
C PRO A 163 51.29 -44.59 -15.56
N GLU A 164 52.13 -44.49 -14.53
CA GLU A 164 51.67 -44.51 -13.13
C GLU A 164 50.83 -43.26 -12.81
N LEU A 165 51.20 -42.10 -13.36
CA LEU A 165 50.42 -40.87 -13.22
C LEU A 165 49.00 -41.02 -13.77
N LYS A 166 48.81 -41.73 -14.89
CA LYS A 166 47.48 -42.01 -15.44
C LYS A 166 46.64 -42.93 -14.53
N GLN A 167 47.27 -43.91 -13.89
CA GLN A 167 46.58 -44.77 -12.91
C GLN A 167 46.14 -43.95 -11.69
N VAL A 168 46.99 -43.05 -11.20
CA VAL A 168 46.65 -42.12 -10.11
C VAL A 168 45.49 -41.19 -10.51
N GLU A 169 45.51 -40.64 -11.72
CA GLU A 169 44.40 -39.83 -12.25
C GLU A 169 43.08 -40.60 -12.29
N ALA A 170 43.12 -41.86 -12.76
CA ALA A 170 41.95 -42.73 -12.84
C ALA A 170 41.35 -43.06 -11.47
N VAL A 171 42.15 -43.06 -10.39
CA VAL A 171 41.67 -43.26 -9.02
C VAL A 171 41.18 -41.96 -8.38
N ILE A 172 41.86 -40.83 -8.62
CA ILE A 172 41.54 -39.54 -8.00
C ILE A 172 40.25 -38.93 -8.57
N ARG A 173 40.02 -38.99 -9.89
CA ARG A 173 38.82 -38.41 -10.52
C ARG A 173 37.50 -38.94 -9.92
N PRO A 174 37.31 -40.27 -9.74
CA PRO A 174 36.11 -40.81 -9.10
C PRO A 174 35.95 -40.43 -7.62
N ILE A 175 37.06 -40.21 -6.89
CA ILE A 175 37.02 -39.78 -5.48
C ILE A 175 36.52 -38.34 -5.40
N ILE A 176 37.06 -37.47 -6.26
CA ILE A 176 36.63 -36.07 -6.38
C ILE A 176 35.15 -36.00 -6.79
N ALA A 177 34.74 -36.76 -7.79
CA ALA A 177 33.33 -36.81 -8.22
C ALA A 177 32.39 -37.23 -7.06
N ARG A 178 32.78 -38.23 -6.26
CA ARG A 178 32.02 -38.64 -5.07
C ARG A 178 31.98 -37.57 -3.98
N LEU A 179 33.09 -36.87 -3.75
CA LEU A 179 33.15 -35.74 -2.81
C LEU A 179 32.24 -34.59 -3.23
N VAL A 180 32.25 -34.22 -4.52
CA VAL A 180 31.36 -33.17 -5.05
C VAL A 180 29.89 -33.59 -4.94
N ALA A 181 29.56 -34.86 -5.24
CA ALA A 181 28.21 -35.37 -5.07
C ALA A 181 27.74 -35.34 -3.60
N ALA A 182 28.59 -35.78 -2.67
CA ALA A 182 28.27 -35.75 -1.24
C ALA A 182 28.12 -34.32 -0.71
N GLU A 183 28.94 -33.39 -1.19
CA GLU A 183 28.86 -31.99 -0.78
C GLU A 183 27.64 -31.29 -1.37
N ARG A 184 27.25 -31.63 -2.61
CA ARG A 184 26.00 -31.18 -3.22
C ARG A 184 24.79 -31.67 -2.42
N GLU A 185 24.80 -32.93 -2.00
CA GLU A 185 23.73 -33.51 -1.17
C GLU A 185 23.67 -32.81 0.20
N ARG A 186 24.82 -32.58 0.85
CA ARG A 186 24.90 -31.78 2.08
C ARG A 186 24.37 -30.35 1.89
N PHE A 187 24.71 -29.70 0.78
CA PHE A 187 24.25 -28.34 0.50
C PHE A 187 22.74 -28.29 0.26
N GLN A 188 22.18 -29.29 -0.41
CA GLN A 188 20.73 -29.45 -0.58
C GLN A 188 20.03 -29.74 0.75
N MET A 189 20.56 -30.64 1.59
CA MET A 189 20.00 -30.94 2.91
C MET A 189 20.09 -29.75 3.88
N ALA A 190 21.13 -28.91 3.76
CA ALA A 190 21.25 -27.66 4.51
C ALA A 190 20.35 -26.53 3.97
N GLY A 191 19.54 -26.82 2.94
CA GLY A 191 18.58 -25.90 2.35
C GLY A 191 19.18 -24.85 1.42
N GLY A 192 20.48 -24.97 1.05
CA GLY A 192 21.19 -24.01 0.18
C GLY A 192 21.25 -22.56 0.69
N GLN A 193 20.61 -22.28 1.83
CA GLN A 193 20.57 -20.96 2.41
C GLN A 193 21.77 -20.80 3.33
N SER A 194 22.69 -19.94 2.91
CA SER A 194 23.68 -19.34 3.79
C SER A 194 23.06 -18.99 5.15
N ARG A 195 23.82 -19.16 6.24
CA ARG A 195 23.43 -18.63 7.56
C ARG A 195 22.96 -17.18 7.47
N GLU A 196 23.51 -16.43 6.53
CA GLU A 196 23.13 -15.05 6.24
C GLU A 196 21.72 -14.93 5.66
N THR A 197 21.32 -15.78 4.70
CA THR A 197 19.94 -15.77 4.18
C THR A 197 18.94 -16.18 5.24
N GLN A 198 19.23 -17.19 6.07
CA GLN A 198 18.38 -17.53 7.21
C GLN A 198 18.27 -16.38 8.23
N LEU A 199 19.35 -15.64 8.44
CA LEU A 199 19.34 -14.47 9.32
C LEU A 199 18.52 -13.32 8.73
N LEU A 200 18.62 -13.10 7.42
CA LEU A 200 17.82 -12.12 6.68
C LEU A 200 16.34 -12.49 6.70
N GLU A 201 15.97 -13.75 6.46
CA GLU A 201 14.59 -14.23 6.54
C GLU A 201 14.01 -14.03 7.94
N LYS A 202 14.72 -14.43 9.00
CA LYS A 202 14.29 -14.14 10.39
C LYS A 202 14.13 -12.65 10.67
N ARG A 203 14.94 -11.80 10.03
CA ARG A 203 14.84 -10.35 10.18
C ARG A 203 13.63 -9.80 9.42
N ILE A 204 13.35 -10.33 8.23
CA ILE A 204 12.17 -10.01 7.42
C ILE A 204 10.90 -10.43 8.15
N GLU A 205 10.84 -11.65 8.70
CA GLU A 205 9.71 -12.11 9.52
C GLU A 205 9.46 -11.21 10.73
N LYS A 206 10.52 -10.80 11.44
CA LYS A 206 10.41 -9.84 12.56
C LYS A 206 9.88 -8.49 12.11
N LEU A 207 10.30 -7.99 10.95
CA LEU A 207 9.80 -6.72 10.41
C LEU A 207 8.31 -6.83 10.03
N TYR A 208 7.90 -7.93 9.38
CA TYR A 208 6.48 -8.15 9.07
C TYR A 208 5.62 -8.26 10.33
N ALA A 209 6.08 -8.97 11.36
CA ALA A 209 5.38 -9.04 12.65
C ALA A 209 5.23 -7.67 13.31
N GLN A 210 6.25 -6.81 13.23
CA GLN A 210 6.19 -5.44 13.73
C GLN A 210 5.22 -4.56 12.93
N ILE A 211 5.22 -4.69 11.60
CA ILE A 211 4.26 -3.98 10.73
C ILE A 211 2.83 -4.40 11.04
N ALA A 212 2.56 -5.71 11.13
CA ALA A 212 1.23 -6.21 11.47
C ALA A 212 0.74 -5.73 12.85
N ALA A 213 1.62 -5.69 13.85
CA ALA A 213 1.31 -5.13 15.16
C ALA A 213 0.97 -3.64 15.09
N MET A 214 1.72 -2.87 14.28
CA MET A 214 1.48 -1.45 14.06
C MET A 214 0.15 -1.20 13.33
N GLU A 215 -0.16 -1.97 12.30
CA GLU A 215 -1.45 -1.90 11.60
C GLU A 215 -2.61 -2.24 12.53
N GLY A 216 -2.48 -3.27 13.36
CA GLY A 216 -3.47 -3.64 14.37
C GLY A 216 -3.69 -2.52 15.38
N ALA A 217 -2.61 -1.87 15.83
CA ALA A 217 -2.70 -0.73 16.74
C ALA A 217 -3.32 0.50 16.08
N LEU A 218 -2.96 0.82 14.83
CA LEU A 218 -3.56 1.91 14.05
C LEU A 218 -5.03 1.66 13.75
N LYS A 219 -5.42 0.42 13.47
CA LYS A 219 -6.82 0.02 13.27
C LYS A 219 -7.63 0.14 14.56
N THR A 220 -7.05 -0.30 15.68
CA THR A 220 -7.66 -0.12 17.01
C THR A 220 -7.83 1.35 17.34
N ILE A 221 -6.86 2.18 16.96
CA ILE A 221 -6.98 3.63 17.05
C ILE A 221 -8.15 4.05 16.14
N SER A 222 -8.06 3.91 14.82
CA SER A 222 -9.04 4.47 13.87
C SER A 222 -10.51 4.08 14.14
N GLN A 223 -10.77 2.91 14.73
CA GLN A 223 -12.12 2.44 15.07
C GLN A 223 -12.69 3.05 16.36
N SER A 224 -11.84 3.61 17.23
CA SER A 224 -12.24 4.24 18.49
C SER A 224 -12.69 5.69 18.27
N LYS A 225 -13.96 5.99 18.55
CA LYS A 225 -14.53 7.35 18.39
C LYS A 225 -14.07 8.37 19.44
N VAL A 226 -13.51 7.93 20.58
CA VAL A 226 -13.03 8.81 21.66
C VAL A 226 -11.75 8.22 22.23
N TYR A 227 -10.62 8.87 21.98
CA TYR A 227 -9.34 8.39 22.48
C TYR A 227 -9.08 8.87 23.91
N SER A 228 -8.87 7.91 24.81
CA SER A 228 -8.16 8.21 26.05
C SER A 228 -6.68 8.41 25.73
N ASN A 229 -6.06 9.47 26.24
CA ASN A 229 -4.60 9.67 26.19
C ASN A 229 -3.82 8.43 26.68
N GLN A 230 -4.42 7.63 27.56
CA GLN A 230 -3.84 6.39 28.07
C GLN A 230 -3.79 5.28 27.01
N GLN A 231 -4.80 5.18 26.15
CA GLN A 231 -4.82 4.22 25.04
C GLN A 231 -3.77 4.60 23.98
N ILE A 232 -3.64 5.88 23.66
CA ILE A 232 -2.61 6.40 22.76
C ILE A 232 -1.22 6.09 23.32
N ASN A 233 -0.99 6.36 24.61
CA ASN A 233 0.30 6.07 25.25
C ASN A 233 0.61 4.57 25.29
N ASN A 234 -0.38 3.71 25.51
CA ASN A 234 -0.18 2.25 25.47
C ASN A 234 0.23 1.77 24.06
N VAL A 235 -0.40 2.31 23.01
CA VAL A 235 -0.02 2.01 21.62
C VAL A 235 1.39 2.51 21.32
N LEU A 236 1.72 3.75 21.72
CA LEU A 236 3.06 4.31 21.54
C LEU A 236 4.12 3.48 22.29
N ARG A 237 3.80 2.96 23.48
CA ARG A 237 4.70 2.09 24.25
C ARG A 237 4.88 0.73 23.58
N GLN A 238 3.82 0.12 23.03
CA GLN A 238 3.91 -1.11 22.25
C GLN A 238 4.77 -0.96 20.99
N LEU A 239 4.73 0.22 20.36
CA LEU A 239 5.57 0.55 19.21
C LEU A 239 7.01 0.93 19.59
N GLY A 240 7.31 1.07 20.89
CA GLY A 240 8.58 1.62 21.38
C GLY A 240 8.83 3.05 20.92
N LEU A 241 7.75 3.82 20.71
CA LEU A 241 7.75 5.26 20.44
C LEU A 241 7.51 6.08 21.72
N ALA A 242 7.25 5.40 22.84
CA ALA A 242 7.15 6.04 24.15
C ALA A 242 8.50 6.65 24.55
N PRO A 243 8.50 7.78 25.29
CA PRO A 243 9.73 8.49 25.68
C PRO A 243 10.65 7.66 26.58
N GLU A 244 10.16 6.55 27.15
CA GLU A 244 10.97 5.63 27.95
C GLU A 244 11.85 4.66 27.12
N ASP A 245 11.60 4.50 25.81
CA ASP A 245 12.43 3.65 24.94
C ASP A 245 13.73 4.39 24.59
N LYS A 246 14.89 3.75 24.86
CA LYS A 246 16.22 4.27 24.53
C LYS A 246 16.38 4.65 23.05
N ASN A 247 15.61 4.04 22.17
CA ASN A 247 15.63 4.28 20.72
C ASN A 247 14.42 5.08 20.21
N ALA A 248 13.61 5.67 21.09
CA ALA A 248 12.36 6.34 20.72
C ALA A 248 12.57 7.45 19.67
N GLU A 249 13.57 8.31 19.87
CA GLU A 249 13.85 9.43 18.96
C GLU A 249 14.30 8.95 17.58
N LYS A 250 15.19 7.94 17.52
CA LYS A 250 15.62 7.35 16.25
C LYS A 250 14.46 6.67 15.51
N LYS A 251 13.56 6.01 16.25
CA LYS A 251 12.35 5.41 15.68
C LYS A 251 11.37 6.47 15.17
N LYS A 252 11.17 7.57 15.91
CA LYS A 252 10.35 8.71 15.46
C LYS A 252 10.91 9.34 14.18
N GLU A 253 12.22 9.50 14.10
CA GLU A 253 12.88 10.05 12.90
C GLU A 253 12.72 9.12 11.69
N MET A 254 12.90 7.81 11.86
CA MET A 254 12.59 6.82 10.82
C MET A 254 11.11 6.86 10.41
N LEU A 255 10.20 6.91 11.38
CA LEU A 255 8.77 6.96 11.12
C LEU A 255 8.41 8.24 10.33
N LYS A 256 9.03 9.37 10.67
CA LYS A 256 8.89 10.62 9.92
C LYS A 256 9.34 10.44 8.47
N PHE A 257 10.51 9.84 8.24
CA PHE A 257 11.01 9.58 6.88
C PHE A 257 10.04 8.69 6.08
N VAL A 258 9.51 7.63 6.69
CA VAL A 258 8.52 6.74 6.07
C VAL A 258 7.22 7.48 5.75
N LEU A 259 6.72 8.31 6.67
CA LEU A 259 5.50 9.09 6.46
C LEU A 259 5.69 10.16 5.37
N ASP A 260 6.85 10.82 5.32
CA ASP A 260 7.17 11.80 4.29
C ASP A 260 7.33 11.13 2.91
N ALA A 261 7.96 9.96 2.84
CA ALA A 261 8.02 9.13 1.64
C ALA A 261 6.62 8.71 1.17
N ASN A 262 5.75 8.24 2.08
CA ASN A 262 4.36 7.90 1.75
C ASN A 262 3.57 9.11 1.25
N LYS A 263 3.74 10.29 1.87
CA LYS A 263 3.12 11.52 1.36
C LYS A 263 3.63 11.86 -0.04
N GLY A 264 4.91 11.63 -0.32
CA GLY A 264 5.49 11.75 -1.66
C GLY A 264 4.78 10.84 -2.65
N ILE A 265 4.72 9.54 -2.35
CA ILE A 265 4.03 8.53 -3.17
C ILE A 265 2.56 8.91 -3.43
N HIS A 266 1.83 9.41 -2.43
CA HIS A 266 0.45 9.86 -2.62
C HIS A 266 0.33 11.11 -3.49
N ARG A 267 1.26 12.06 -3.40
CA ARG A 267 1.29 13.23 -4.30
C ARG A 267 1.59 12.81 -5.72
N ASP A 268 2.57 11.94 -5.91
CA ASP A 268 2.94 11.41 -7.22
C ASP A 268 1.78 10.59 -7.81
N GLY A 269 1.14 9.75 -7.00
CA GLY A 269 -0.07 9.02 -7.37
C GLY A 269 -1.24 9.94 -7.75
N ALA A 270 -1.45 11.04 -7.02
CA ALA A 270 -2.47 12.03 -7.35
C ALA A 270 -2.14 12.80 -8.65
N ALA A 271 -0.86 13.11 -8.89
CA ALA A 271 -0.40 13.74 -10.12
C ALA A 271 -0.57 12.81 -11.33
N LEU A 272 -0.23 11.53 -11.18
CA LEU A 272 -0.46 10.49 -12.19
C LEU A 272 -1.96 10.30 -12.45
N ALA A 273 -2.78 10.26 -11.40
CA ALA A 273 -4.24 10.18 -11.53
C ALA A 273 -4.82 11.39 -12.27
N ALA A 274 -4.32 12.60 -12.00
CA ALA A 274 -4.69 13.81 -12.74
C ALA A 274 -4.28 13.76 -14.23
N GLN A 275 -3.24 12.99 -14.56
CA GLN A 275 -2.84 12.69 -15.94
C GLN A 275 -3.64 11.52 -16.56
N GLY A 276 -4.63 10.97 -15.83
CA GLY A 276 -5.43 9.83 -16.29
C GLY A 276 -4.74 8.47 -16.14
N ILE A 277 -3.54 8.43 -15.56
CA ILE A 277 -2.83 7.19 -15.23
C ILE A 277 -3.30 6.74 -13.84
N THR A 278 -4.11 5.70 -13.80
CA THR A 278 -4.56 5.07 -12.55
C THR A 278 -4.26 3.59 -12.59
N LEU A 279 -4.19 2.93 -11.43
CA LEU A 279 -4.04 1.47 -11.35
C LEU A 279 -5.18 0.74 -12.09
N ALA A 280 -6.37 1.34 -12.12
CA ALA A 280 -7.54 0.84 -12.84
C ALA A 280 -7.48 1.08 -14.37
N ASN A 281 -6.66 2.03 -14.83
CA ASN A 281 -6.48 2.33 -16.25
C ASN A 281 -4.98 2.49 -16.61
N PRO A 282 -4.24 1.38 -16.73
CA PRO A 282 -2.82 1.44 -17.11
C PRO A 282 -2.62 1.89 -18.58
N GLN A 283 -3.68 1.91 -19.40
CA GLN A 283 -3.60 2.31 -20.82
C GLN A 283 -3.30 3.81 -20.98
N GLY A 284 -3.60 4.65 -19.99
CA GLY A 284 -3.22 6.07 -19.99
C GLY A 284 -1.70 6.28 -20.10
N LEU A 285 -0.91 5.35 -19.55
CA LEU A 285 0.55 5.41 -19.62
C LEU A 285 1.07 5.06 -21.03
N LEU A 286 0.37 4.16 -21.74
CA LEU A 286 0.66 3.83 -23.15
C LEU A 286 0.23 4.95 -24.09
N GLU A 287 -0.85 5.67 -23.80
CA GLU A 287 -1.22 6.86 -24.57
C GLU A 287 -0.21 8.00 -24.41
N ILE A 288 0.33 8.23 -23.21
CA ILE A 288 1.34 9.25 -22.97
C ILE A 288 2.67 8.86 -23.64
N LEU A 289 3.08 7.60 -23.54
CA LEU A 289 4.28 7.10 -24.24
C LEU A 289 4.09 6.99 -25.76
N GLY A 290 2.87 6.75 -26.24
CA GLY A 290 2.53 6.73 -27.67
C GLY A 290 2.34 8.13 -28.28
N LYS A 291 2.03 9.13 -27.46
CA LYS A 291 1.94 10.56 -27.84
C LYS A 291 3.25 11.32 -27.61
N THR A 292 4.33 10.67 -27.17
CA THR A 292 5.68 11.23 -27.35
C THR A 292 5.94 11.33 -28.85
N THR A 293 5.49 12.45 -29.42
CA THR A 293 5.80 12.92 -30.74
C THR A 293 7.27 12.68 -30.96
N VAL A 294 7.58 11.82 -31.94
CA VAL A 294 8.90 11.77 -32.56
C VAL A 294 9.36 13.22 -32.71
N PRO A 295 10.44 13.65 -32.04
CA PRO A 295 10.93 15.01 -32.22
C PRO A 295 11.07 15.24 -33.72
N PRO A 296 10.58 16.37 -34.25
CA PRO A 296 10.63 16.63 -35.69
C PRO A 296 12.05 16.37 -36.14
N SER A 297 12.19 15.43 -37.08
CA SER A 297 13.40 15.12 -37.82
C SER A 297 14.22 16.40 -37.95
N ALA A 298 15.38 16.44 -37.27
CA ALA A 298 16.32 17.54 -37.44
C ALA A 298 16.53 17.75 -38.96
N PRO A 299 16.56 19.00 -39.44
CA PRO A 299 16.85 19.27 -40.84
C PRO A 299 18.19 18.61 -41.18
N ALA A 300 18.23 17.92 -42.31
CA ALA A 300 19.40 17.23 -42.80
C ALA A 300 20.63 18.15 -42.68
N VAL A 301 21.57 17.74 -41.82
CA VAL A 301 22.87 18.39 -41.73
C VAL A 301 23.57 18.13 -43.05
N GLU A 302 23.62 19.18 -43.88
CA GLU A 302 24.41 19.26 -45.08
C GLU A 302 25.87 18.97 -44.70
N THR A 303 26.35 17.80 -45.11
CA THR A 303 27.72 17.36 -44.91
C THR A 303 28.66 18.37 -45.56
N ALA A 304 29.31 19.19 -44.74
CA ALA A 304 30.42 20.03 -45.15
C ALA A 304 31.58 19.15 -45.68
N PRO A 305 32.24 19.54 -46.77
CA PRO A 305 33.36 18.79 -47.33
C PRO A 305 34.54 18.76 -46.35
N ALA A 306 35.18 17.60 -46.27
CA ALA A 306 36.30 17.31 -45.39
C ALA A 306 37.45 18.33 -45.58
N PRO A 307 38.06 18.84 -44.50
CA PRO A 307 39.24 19.70 -44.60
C PRO A 307 40.43 18.88 -45.11
N ALA A 308 41.12 19.44 -46.11
CA ALA A 308 42.32 18.88 -46.71
C ALA A 308 43.42 18.69 -45.66
N ALA A 309 44.06 17.53 -45.70
CA ALA A 309 45.17 17.15 -44.83
C ALA A 309 46.35 18.10 -44.97
N GLU A 310 46.82 18.64 -43.85
CA GLU A 310 48.07 19.39 -43.75
C GLU A 310 49.28 18.47 -44.03
N PRO A 311 50.23 18.90 -44.87
CA PRO A 311 51.44 18.11 -45.13
C PRO A 311 52.39 18.15 -43.93
N PRO A 312 53.19 17.08 -43.75
CA PRO A 312 54.11 16.96 -42.62
C PRO A 312 55.25 18.00 -42.71
N LYS A 313 55.53 18.67 -41.60
CA LYS A 313 56.72 19.51 -41.45
C LYS A 313 57.98 18.64 -41.48
N PRO A 314 59.02 19.03 -42.25
CA PRO A 314 60.32 18.39 -42.20
C PRO A 314 61.05 18.72 -40.89
N ALA A 315 61.91 17.78 -40.49
CA ALA A 315 62.70 17.75 -39.26
C ALA A 315 63.73 18.88 -39.15
#